data_AF-A0A9R1VET9-F1
#
_entry.id   AF-A0A9R1VET9-F1
#
_cell.length_a   1.000
_cell.length_b   1.000
_cell.length_c   1.000
_cell.angle_alpha   90.00
_cell.angle_beta   90.00
_cell.angle_gamma   90.00
#
_symmetry.space_group_name_H-M   'P 1'
#
loop_
_entity.id
_entity.type
_entity.pdbx_description
1 polymer ?
#
loop_
_entity_poly.entity_id
_entity_poly.type
_entity_poly.pdbx_seq_one_letter_code
_entity_poly.pdbx_strand_id
1 'polypeptide(L)'
;MGTYVVRNPARIDQANPSIELGPEFKKVGDFLKRFKSIPSIIELESLKVSGDVWFGSSVVLKGKVVTAPKSEDKLEIPDKVVIQNNVVSKLQLFCLFV
;
A
#
# COMPACT_ATOMS: atom_id res chain seq x y z
N MET A 1 14.61 -7.96 -29.44
CA MET A 1 13.26 -7.49 -29.06
C MET A 1 13.32 -7.07 -27.59
N GLY A 2 13.18 -5.78 -27.30
CA GLY A 2 13.26 -5.28 -25.92
C GLY A 2 11.90 -5.36 -25.23
N THR A 3 11.85 -5.89 -24.01
CA THR A 3 10.67 -5.82 -23.14
C THR A 3 10.64 -4.43 -22.49
N TYR A 4 9.71 -3.58 -22.92
CA TYR A 4 9.48 -2.27 -22.32
C TYR A 4 8.24 -2.30 -21.43
N VAL A 5 8.25 -1.48 -20.39
CA VAL A 5 7.10 -1.30 -19.49
C VAL A 5 6.32 -0.07 -19.95
N VAL A 6 5.01 -0.23 -20.14
CA VAL A 6 4.09 0.88 -20.42
C VAL A 6 3.12 1.07 -19.26
N ARG A 7 2.62 2.29 -19.09
CA ARG A 7 1.56 2.56 -18.12
C ARG A 7 0.32 1.75 -18.47
N ASN A 8 -0.34 1.22 -17.44
CA ASN A 8 -1.60 0.52 -17.62
C ASN A 8 -2.66 1.50 -18.16
N PRO A 9 -3.32 1.22 -19.31
CA PRO A 9 -4.33 2.10 -19.90
C PRO A 9 -5.60 2.24 -19.04
N ALA A 10 -5.82 1.34 -18.08
CA ALA A 10 -6.93 1.45 -17.13
C ALA A 10 -6.72 2.57 -16.08
N ARG A 11 -5.54 3.18 -16.02
CA ARG A 11 -5.32 4.36 -15.15
C ARG A 11 -6.10 5.56 -15.70
N ILE A 12 -7.06 6.05 -14.92
CA ILE A 12 -7.80 7.28 -15.22
C ILE A 12 -6.87 8.49 -15.09
N ASP A 13 -6.04 8.51 -14.05
CA ASP A 13 -5.00 9.52 -13.87
C ASP A 13 -3.76 9.17 -14.71
N GLN A 14 -3.38 10.08 -15.61
CA GLN A 14 -2.21 9.94 -16.46
C GLN A 14 -0.88 10.16 -15.71
N ALA A 15 -0.92 10.76 -14.52
CA ALA A 15 0.25 10.87 -13.66
C ALA A 15 0.61 9.51 -13.03
N ASN A 16 1.90 9.33 -12.71
CA ASN A 16 2.30 8.21 -11.88
C ASN A 16 1.91 8.49 -10.42
N PRO A 17 1.52 7.47 -9.64
CA PRO A 17 1.22 7.68 -8.23
C PRO A 17 2.48 8.16 -7.49
N SER A 18 2.30 9.04 -6.50
CA SER A 18 3.37 9.37 -5.56
C SER A 18 3.51 8.27 -4.53
N ILE A 19 4.73 7.77 -4.31
CA ILE A 19 5.02 6.69 -3.36
C ILE A 19 6.09 7.17 -2.37
N GLU A 20 5.70 7.32 -1.12
CA GLU A 20 6.58 7.62 0.01
C GLU A 20 6.66 6.40 0.92
N LEU A 21 7.85 5.81 1.05
CA LEU A 21 8.10 4.70 1.95
C LEU A 21 9.11 5.09 3.02
N GLY A 22 8.83 4.69 4.25
CA GLY A 22 9.68 4.90 5.42
C GLY A 22 10.98 4.08 5.36
N PRO A 23 11.89 4.33 6.32
CA PRO A 23 13.18 3.64 6.41
C PRO A 23 13.06 2.11 6.51
N GLU A 24 11.92 1.59 7.00
CA GLU A 24 11.62 0.17 7.14
C GLU A 24 11.55 -0.57 5.80
N PHE A 25 11.37 0.16 4.69
CA PHE A 25 11.27 -0.36 3.33
C PHE A 25 12.52 -0.10 2.48
N LYS A 26 13.58 0.48 3.07
CA LYS A 26 14.80 0.86 2.35
C LYS A 26 15.58 -0.34 1.79
N LYS A 27 15.61 -1.46 2.51
CA LYS A 27 16.28 -2.69 2.07
C LYS A 27 15.30 -3.56 1.29
N VAL A 28 15.71 -4.05 0.13
CA VAL A 28 14.88 -4.90 -0.74
C VAL A 28 14.34 -6.13 -0.01
N GLY A 29 15.16 -6.77 0.83
CA GLY A 29 14.73 -7.92 1.62
C GLY A 29 13.61 -7.59 2.61
N ASP A 30 13.65 -6.42 3.24
CA ASP A 30 12.64 -5.98 4.19
C ASP A 30 11.37 -5.52 3.46
N PHE A 31 11.53 -4.81 2.34
CA PHE A 31 10.43 -4.46 1.44
C PHE A 31 9.64 -5.70 1.00
N LEU A 32 10.32 -6.70 0.42
CA LEU A 32 9.66 -7.89 -0.09
C LEU A 32 8.98 -8.73 1.00
N LYS A 33 9.56 -8.80 2.20
CA LYS A 33 8.94 -9.53 3.33
C LYS A 33 7.65 -8.87 3.81
N ARG A 34 7.57 -7.55 3.76
CA ARG A 34 6.42 -6.76 4.23
C ARG A 34 5.22 -6.80 3.29
N PHE A 35 5.39 -7.25 2.04
CA PHE A 35 4.31 -7.45 1.08
C PHE A 35 4.19 -8.93 0.73
N LYS A 36 3.11 -9.61 1.17
CA LYS A 36 2.84 -10.98 0.71
C LYS A 36 2.65 -11.05 -0.82
N SER A 37 2.09 -9.99 -1.40
CA SER A 37 2.02 -9.74 -2.84
C SER A 37 2.04 -8.23 -3.10
N ILE A 38 2.55 -7.80 -4.26
CA ILE A 38 2.48 -6.39 -4.66
C ILE A 38 1.01 -5.96 -4.78
N PRO A 39 0.57 -4.89 -4.08
CA PRO A 39 -0.81 -4.44 -4.12
C PRO A 39 -1.18 -3.87 -5.49
N SER A 40 -2.47 -3.90 -5.82
CA SER A 40 -2.98 -3.20 -7.00
C SER A 40 -3.01 -1.69 -6.75
N ILE A 41 -2.41 -0.92 -7.67
CA ILE A 41 -2.27 0.54 -7.60
C ILE A 41 -2.86 1.27 -8.82
N ILE A 42 -3.74 0.61 -9.58
CA ILE A 42 -4.32 1.17 -10.82
C ILE A 42 -5.06 2.49 -10.54
N GLU A 43 -5.75 2.58 -9.40
CA GLU A 43 -6.54 3.74 -8.99
C GLU A 43 -5.84 4.57 -7.88
N LEU A 44 -4.55 4.36 -7.63
CA LEU A 44 -3.82 5.03 -6.55
C LEU A 44 -3.37 6.44 -6.96
N GLU A 45 -3.63 7.45 -6.16
CA GLU A 45 -3.06 8.81 -6.34
C GLU A 45 -1.75 8.94 -5.56
N SER A 46 -1.79 8.63 -4.26
CA SER A 46 -0.62 8.72 -3.38
C SER A 46 -0.64 7.64 -2.31
N LEU A 47 0.52 7.04 -2.05
CA LEU A 47 0.73 6.13 -0.93
C LEU A 47 1.84 6.68 -0.04
N LYS A 48 1.56 6.79 1.26
CA LYS A 48 2.56 7.03 2.29
C LYS A 48 2.56 5.91 3.31
N VAL A 49 3.69 5.20 3.41
CA VAL A 49 3.89 4.12 4.38
C VAL A 49 5.04 4.44 5.31
N SER A 50 4.82 4.40 6.62
CA SER A 50 5.87 4.60 7.64
C SER A 50 5.59 3.74 8.85
N GLY A 51 6.64 3.23 9.50
CA GLY A 51 6.55 2.34 10.66
C GLY A 51 6.37 0.87 10.28
N ASP A 52 6.01 0.05 11.27
CA ASP A 52 5.95 -1.42 11.11
C ASP A 52 4.66 -1.90 10.44
N VAL A 53 4.54 -1.66 9.13
CA VAL A 53 3.37 -2.02 8.32
C VAL A 53 3.65 -3.26 7.47
N TRP A 54 2.65 -4.15 7.42
CA TRP A 54 2.66 -5.40 6.67
C TRP A 54 1.39 -5.52 5.84
N PHE A 55 1.54 -5.92 4.59
CA PHE A 55 0.45 -6.05 3.62
C PHE A 55 0.19 -7.52 3.29
N GLY A 56 -1.08 -7.90 3.40
CA GLY A 56 -1.60 -9.17 2.96
C GLY A 56 -1.58 -9.36 1.45
N SER A 57 -2.12 -10.49 1.02
CA SER A 57 -2.22 -10.85 -0.39
C SER A 57 -3.39 -10.14 -1.06
N SER A 58 -3.26 -9.75 -2.33
CA SER A 58 -4.36 -9.18 -3.15
C SER A 58 -4.97 -7.89 -2.57
N VAL A 59 -4.18 -7.06 -1.89
CA VAL A 59 -4.62 -5.74 -1.42
C VAL A 59 -4.80 -4.78 -2.61
N VAL A 60 -5.84 -3.94 -2.56
CA VAL A 60 -6.13 -2.91 -3.56
C VAL A 60 -6.09 -1.53 -2.90
N LEU A 61 -5.30 -0.62 -3.46
CA LEU A 61 -5.16 0.74 -2.95
C LEU A 61 -5.74 1.74 -3.96
N LYS A 62 -6.59 2.66 -3.47
CA LYS A 62 -7.31 3.63 -4.30
C LYS A 62 -7.22 5.05 -3.71
N GLY A 63 -7.08 6.05 -4.57
CA GLY A 63 -7.01 7.45 -4.18
C GLY A 63 -5.82 7.75 -3.27
N LYS A 64 -6.03 8.45 -2.15
CA LYS A 64 -4.96 8.82 -1.20
C LYS A 64 -4.95 7.86 -0.02
N VAL A 65 -3.85 7.12 0.15
CA VAL A 65 -3.68 6.15 1.24
C VAL A 65 -2.48 6.53 2.10
N VAL A 66 -2.70 6.64 3.41
CA VAL A 66 -1.64 6.90 4.40
C VAL A 66 -1.73 5.83 5.48
N THR A 67 -0.59 5.26 5.90
CA THR A 67 -0.54 4.37 7.06
C THR A 67 -0.07 5.15 8.28
N ALA A 68 -0.80 5.03 9.38
CA ALA A 68 -0.47 5.65 10.66
C ALA A 68 -0.50 4.58 11.76
N PRO A 69 0.49 3.67 11.81
CA PRO A 69 0.66 2.81 12.97
C PRO A 69 0.90 3.68 14.21
N LYS A 70 0.41 3.26 15.37
CA LYS A 70 0.88 3.82 16.64
C LYS A 70 2.36 3.45 16.80
N SER A 71 3.11 4.30 17.51
CA SER A 71 4.52 4.03 17.80
C SER A 71 4.70 2.63 18.37
N GLU A 72 5.61 1.86 17.78
CA GLU A 72 5.97 0.47 18.16
C GLU A 72 4.91 -0.60 17.87
N ASP A 73 3.73 -0.24 17.35
CA ASP A 73 2.67 -1.19 17.03
C ASP A 73 2.81 -1.73 15.60
N LYS A 74 2.80 -3.06 15.46
CA LYS A 74 2.69 -3.72 14.15
C LYS A 74 1.30 -3.51 13.56
N LEU A 75 1.24 -2.97 12.35
CA LEU A 75 0.01 -2.79 11.57
C LEU A 75 -0.05 -3.84 10.46
N GLU A 76 -0.94 -4.81 10.61
CA GLU A 76 -1.18 -5.85 9.60
C GLU A 76 -2.44 -5.52 8.80
N ILE A 77 -2.28 -5.26 7.50
CA ILE A 77 -3.37 -5.12 6.56
C ILE A 77 -3.70 -6.52 6.04
N PRO A 78 -4.94 -7.02 6.23
CA PRO A 78 -5.28 -8.39 5.87
C PRO A 78 -5.44 -8.58 4.36
N ASP A 79 -5.56 -9.84 3.97
CA ASP A 79 -5.66 -10.23 2.57
C ASP A 79 -6.97 -9.71 1.94
N LYS A 80 -6.93 -9.39 0.65
CA LYS A 80 -8.07 -8.98 -0.19
C LYS A 80 -8.78 -7.69 0.24
N VAL A 81 -8.17 -6.87 1.09
CA VAL A 81 -8.73 -5.59 1.50
C VAL A 81 -8.61 -4.54 0.40
N VAL A 82 -9.66 -3.74 0.26
CA VAL A 82 -9.66 -2.52 -0.54
C VAL A 82 -9.55 -1.32 0.41
N ILE A 83 -8.53 -0.49 0.23
CA ILE A 83 -8.33 0.75 1.00
C ILE A 83 -8.48 1.93 0.05
N GLN A 84 -9.43 2.82 0.33
CA GLN A 84 -9.74 3.96 -0.54
C GLN A 84 -9.85 5.27 0.25
N ASN A 85 -9.07 6.29 -0.12
CA ASN A 85 -9.10 7.63 0.46
C ASN A 85 -9.07 7.64 2.00
N ASN A 86 -8.12 6.90 2.56
CA ASN A 86 -8.15 6.59 3.99
C ASN A 86 -6.78 6.63 4.66
N VAL A 87 -6.80 6.95 5.96
CA VAL A 87 -5.69 6.83 6.89
C VAL A 87 -5.83 5.53 7.66
N VAL A 88 -4.99 4.54 7.37
CA VAL A 88 -5.08 3.21 7.98
C VAL A 88 -4.36 3.19 9.32
N SER A 89 -5.10 2.83 10.37
CA SER A 89 -4.59 2.56 11.71
C SER A 89 -5.23 1.29 12.27
N LYS A 90 -4.65 0.73 13.34
CA LYS A 90 -5.10 -0.52 13.98
C LYS A 90 -6.57 -0.47 14.41
N LEU A 91 -7.01 0.68 14.94
CA LEU A 91 -8.40 0.93 15.34
C LEU A 91 -9.36 0.92 14.15
N GLN A 92 -8.94 1.45 13.01
CA GLN A 92 -9.80 1.53 11.83
C GLN A 92 -9.94 0.19 11.12
N LEU A 93 -8.86 -0.60 11.07
CA LEU A 93 -8.94 -1.99 10.60
C LEU A 93 -9.93 -2.79 11.44
N PHE A 94 -9.95 -2.61 12.76
CA PHE A 94 -10.93 -3.28 13.62
C PHE A 94 -12.38 -2.97 13.20
N CYS A 95 -12.73 -1.71 12.93
CA CYS A 95 -14.08 -1.34 12.45
C CYS A 95 -14.45 -1.85 11.05
N LEU A 96 -13.48 -2.30 10.24
CA LEU A 96 -13.75 -2.89 8.92
C LEU A 96 -14.11 -4.39 9.00
N PHE A 97 -13.93 -5.02 10.17
CA PHE A 97 -14.12 -6.46 10.37
C PHE A 97 -15.09 -6.81 11.52
N VAL A 98 -15.74 -5.83 12.15
CA VAL A 98 -16.80 -6.01 13.16
C VAL A 98 -18.08 -5.36 12.65
#